data_AF-A0A4Y8YA74-F1
#
_entry.id   AF-A0A4Y8YA74-F1
#
_cell.length_a   1.000
_cell.length_b   1.000
_cell.length_c   1.000
_cell.angle_alpha   90.00
_cell.angle_beta   90.00
_cell.angle_gamma   90.00
#
_symmetry.space_group_name_H-M   'P 1'
#
loop_
_entity.id
_entity.type
_entity.pdbx_description
1 polymer ?
#
loop_
_entity_poly.entity_id
_entity_poly.type
_entity_poly.pdbx_seq_one_letter_code
_entity_poly.pdbx_strand_id
1 'polypeptide(L)' 'MAIRIGIIGATAQECADGLALLDLLANHGVRVAVTQKPAQIAGDRWIARANTTAPDHEVRG' A
#
# COMPACT_ATOMS: atom_id res chain seq x y z
N MET A 1 -5.67 -6.03 -13.28
CA MET A 1 -6.50 -6.10 -12.05
C MET A 1 -5.75 -5.39 -10.93
N ALA A 2 -6.34 -4.41 -10.24
CA ALA A 2 -5.66 -3.67 -9.16
C ALA A 2 -5.93 -4.33 -7.80
N ILE A 3 -4.89 -4.63 -7.03
CA ILE A 3 -5.02 -5.24 -5.69
C ILE A 3 -5.13 -4.12 -4.66
N ARG A 4 -6.14 -4.19 -3.80
CA ARG A 4 -6.31 -3.26 -2.68
C ARG A 4 -5.65 -3.84 -1.44
N ILE A 5 -4.76 -3.08 -0.82
CA ILE A 5 -4.01 -3.49 0.37
C ILE A 5 -4.37 -2.54 1.51
N GLY A 6 -4.75 -3.11 2.65
CA GLY A 6 -4.96 -2.38 3.89
C GLY A 6 -3.90 -2.81 4.91
N ILE A 7 -3.24 -1.84 5.52
CA ILE A 7 -2.27 -2.04 6.59
C ILE A 7 -2.93 -1.58 7.88
N ILE A 8 -2.91 -2.43 8.90
CA ILE A 8 -3.48 -2.15 10.22
C ILE A 8 -2.35 -2.25 11.24
N GLY A 9 -2.19 -1.22 12.08
CA GLY A 9 -1.16 -1.17 13.12
C GLY A 9 -1.69 -0.59 14.42
N ALA A 10 -0.91 -0.73 15.50
CA ALA A 10 -1.22 -0.11 16.79
C ALA A 10 -0.80 1.37 16.83
N THR A 11 0.05 1.79 15.88
CA THR A 11 0.51 3.19 15.78
C THR A 11 0.51 3.67 14.33
N ALA A 12 0.53 4.99 14.17
CA ALA A 12 0.74 5.64 12.87
C ALA A 12 2.04 5.18 12.21
N GLN A 13 3.08 4.95 13.02
CA GLN A 13 4.40 4.56 12.56
C GLN A 13 4.41 3.16 11.96
N GLU A 14 3.73 2.19 12.58
CA GLU A 14 3.62 0.84 12.01
C GLU A 14 2.89 0.84 10.66
N CYS A 15 1.86 1.69 10.52
CA CYS A 15 1.18 1.85 9.23
C CYS A 15 2.08 2.49 8.17
N ALA A 16 2.91 3.45 8.57
CA ALA A 16 3.87 4.08 7.66
C ALA A 16 4.97 3.10 7.22
N ASP A 17 5.46 2.27 8.13
CA ASP A 17 6.47 1.25 7.85
C ASP A 17 5.94 0.18 6.89
N GLY A 18 4.69 -0.28 7.11
CA GLY A 18 4.01 -1.17 6.17
C GLY A 18 3.82 -0.56 4.78
N LEU A 19 3.54 0.75 4.68
CA LEU A 19 3.48 1.43 3.37
C LEU A 19 4.85 1.49 2.70
N ALA A 20 5.92 1.74 3.46
CA ALA A 20 7.29 1.73 2.97
C ALA A 20 7.71 0.33 2.48
N LEU A 21 7.27 -0.73 3.17
CA LEU A 21 7.49 -2.11 2.73
C LEU A 21 6.80 -2.39 1.39
N LEU A 22 5.60 -1.85 1.17
CA LEU A 22 4.91 -2.00 -0.11
C LEU A 22 5.64 -1.29 -1.26
N ASP A 23 6.38 -0.21 -0.99
CA ASP A 23 7.19 0.47 -2.01
C ASP A 23 8.28 -0.46 -2.58
N LEU A 24 8.77 -1.43 -1.80
CA LEU A 24 9.74 -2.44 -2.27
C LEU A 24 9.17 -3.34 -3.38
N LEU A 25 7.85 -3.44 -3.52
CA LEU A 25 7.22 -4.17 -4.64
C LEU A 25 7.55 -3.52 -6.00
N ALA A 26 7.96 -2.25 -6.02
CA ALA A 26 8.43 -1.58 -7.23
C ALA A 26 9.67 -2.28 -7.82
N ASN A 27 10.51 -2.91 -6.98
CA ASN A 27 11.65 -3.71 -7.43
C ASN A 27 11.23 -4.98 -8.19
N HIS A 28 9.98 -5.40 -8.04
CA HIS A 28 9.37 -6.51 -8.77
C HIS A 28 8.41 -6.03 -9.88
N GLY A 29 8.52 -4.76 -10.27
CA GLY A 29 7.71 -4.17 -11.33
C GLY A 29 6.29 -3.78 -10.90
N VAL A 30 5.90 -4.01 -9.65
CA VAL A 30 4.56 -3.66 -9.15
C VAL A 30 4.60 -2.26 -8.55
N ARG A 31 3.88 -1.32 -9.16
CA ARG A 31 3.76 0.03 -8.58
C ARG A 31 2.69 0.03 -7.50
N VAL A 32 2.92 0.81 -6.45
CA VAL A 32 1.98 0.96 -5.35
C VAL A 32 1.59 2.43 -5.23
N ALA A 33 0.30 2.70 -5.25
CA ALA A 33 -0.26 4.03 -5.04
C ALA A 33 -0.96 4.07 -3.68
N VAL A 34 -0.45 4.89 -2.77
CA VAL A 34 -1.10 5.14 -1.48
C VAL A 34 -2.42 5.85 -1.71
N THR A 35 -3.52 5.26 -1.24
CA THR A 35 -4.86 5.84 -1.34
C THR A 35 -5.36 6.42 -0.02
N GLN A 36 -4.78 5.98 1.09
CA GLN A 36 -5.05 6.53 2.42
C GLN A 36 -3.76 6.54 3.23
N LYS A 37 -3.34 7.73 3.67
CA LYS A 37 -2.26 7.89 4.66
C LYS A 37 -2.68 7.28 6.01
N PRO A 38 -1.73 6.94 6.90
CA PRO A 38 -2.04 6.46 8.24
C PRO A 38 -3.08 7.35 8.93
N ALA A 39 -4.23 6.76 9.26
CA ALA A 39 -5.32 7.41 9.95
C ALA A 39 -5.77 6.53 11.12
N GLN A 40 -6.01 7.13 12.27
CA GLN A 40 -6.52 6.42 13.42
C GLN A 40 -7.97 5.96 13.14
N ILE A 41 -8.24 4.69 13.44
CA ILE A 41 -9.56 4.08 13.41
C ILE A 41 -9.87 3.57 14.81
N ALA A 42 -11.11 3.78 15.26
CA ALA A 42 -11.71 3.24 16.49
C ALA A 42 -10.73 2.80 17.61
N GLY A 43 -10.58 3.62 18.64
CA GLY A 43 -9.64 3.38 19.73
C GLY A 43 -8.20 3.61 19.30
N ASP A 44 -7.30 2.70 19.65
CA ASP A 44 -5.84 2.81 19.42
C ASP A 44 -5.37 2.13 18.11
N ARG A 45 -6.26 1.84 17.16
CA ARG A 45 -5.86 1.23 15.89
C ARG A 45 -5.62 2.27 14.83
N TRP A 46 -4.70 1.97 13.91
CA TRP A 46 -4.39 2.80 12.76
C TRP A 46 -4.58 2.00 11.48
N ILE A 47 -4.98 2.69 10.40
CA ILE A 47 -5.08 2.10 9.07
C ILE A 47 -4.38 2.96 8.03
N ALA A 48 -3.70 2.32 7.09
CA ALA A 48 -3.27 2.91 5.83
C ALA A 48 -3.76 2.03 4.67
N ARG A 49 -3.97 2.62 3.49
CA ARG A 49 -4.43 1.89 2.31
C ARG A 49 -3.60 2.24 1.09
N ALA A 50 -3.36 1.23 0.27
CA ALA A 50 -2.69 1.37 -1.01
C ALA A 50 -3.34 0.47 -2.05
N ASN A 51 -3.19 0.84 -3.32
CA ASN A 51 -3.56 0.01 -4.45
C ASN A 51 -2.30 -0.36 -5.21
N THR A 52 -2.20 -1.61 -5.66
CA THR A 52 -1.22 -1.97 -6.67
C THR A 52 -1.72 -1.54 -8.04
N THR A 53 -0.84 -0.92 -8.81
CA THR A 53 -0.98 -0.79 -10.25
C THR A 53 0.02 -1.76 -10.85
N ALA A 54 -0.50 -2.76 -11.57
CA ALA A 54 0.37 -3.58 -12.40
C ALA A 54 1.14 -2.65 -13.34
N PRO A 55 2.41 -2.95 -13.66
CA PRO A 55 3.00 -2.33 -14.82
C PRO A 55 2.08 -2.67 -15.98
N ASP A 56 1.80 -1.70 -16.84
CA ASP A 56 1.19 -1.99 -18.12
C ASP A 56 2.14 -2.97 -18.81
N HIS A 57 1.85 -4.27 -18.72
CA HIS A 57 2.48 -5.21 -19.61
C HIS A 57 1.82 -4.90 -20.93
N GLU A 58 2.42 -3.96 -21.67
CA GLU A 58 2.15 -3.76 -23.08
C GLU A 58 2.36 -5.14 -23.71
N VAL A 59 1.26 -5.89 -23.84
CA VAL A 59 1.17 -7.02 -24.74
C VAL A 59 1.14 -6.43 -26.13
N ARG A 60 2.33 -6.13 -26.66
CA ARG A 60 2.61 -5.89 -28.08
C ARG A 60 4.06 -6.34 -28.30
N GLY A 61 4.34 -7.41 -29.04
CA GLY A 61 3.70 -7.86 -30.27
C GLY A 61 4.54 -7.39 -31.43
#